data_AF-A0A4P7RY15-F1
#
_entry.id   AF-A0A4P7RY15-F1
#
_cell.length_a   1.000
_cell.length_b   1.000
_cell.length_c   1.000
_cell.angle_alpha   90.00
_cell.angle_beta   90.00
_cell.angle_gamma   90.00
#
_symmetry.space_group_name_H-M   'P 1'
#
loop_
_entity.id
_entity.type
_entity.pdbx_description
1 polymer ?
#
loop_
_entity_poly.entity_id
_entity_poly.type
_entity_poly.pdbx_seq_one_letter_code
_entity_poly.pdbx_strand_id
1 'polypeptide(L)' 'MISEDVWAAMLEAEDSRGEGAEDFAVAHAAAARAIGDMEQAIIWDQAAAELHILHRINRKWARPRSTPFGGNPGASA' A
#
# COMPACT_ATOMS: atom_id res chain seq x y z
N MET A 1 -9.16 15.06 3.61
CA MET A 1 -9.61 14.49 2.33
C MET A 1 -8.33 14.18 1.57
N ILE A 2 -8.12 12.92 1.18
CA ILE A 2 -6.91 12.49 0.45
C ILE A 2 -6.96 13.14 -0.94
N SER A 3 -5.83 13.67 -1.44
CA SER A 3 -5.77 14.21 -2.80
C SER A 3 -5.78 13.08 -3.85
N GLU A 4 -6.14 13.40 -5.09
CA GLU A 4 -6.08 12.41 -6.18
C GLU A 4 -4.66 11.87 -6.38
N ASP A 5 -3.64 12.70 -6.20
CA ASP A 5 -2.23 12.29 -6.33
C ASP A 5 -1.80 11.30 -5.24
N VAL A 6 -2.21 11.54 -3.99
CA VAL A 6 -1.93 10.61 -2.89
C VAL A 6 -2.68 9.29 -3.10
N TRP A 7 -3.93 9.35 -3.58
CA TRP A 7 -4.68 8.16 -3.93
C TRP A 7 -4.02 7.36 -5.07
N ALA A 8 -3.52 8.03 -6.11
CA ALA A 8 -2.80 7.39 -7.20
C ALA A 8 -1.50 6.71 -6.71
N ALA A 9 -0.72 7.38 -5.87
CA ALA A 9 0.49 6.82 -5.26
C ALA A 9 0.19 5.60 -4.37
N MET A 10 -0.91 5.63 -3.61
CA MET A 10 -1.36 4.48 -2.81
C MET A 10 -1.70 3.28 -3.69
N LEU A 11 -2.45 3.50 -4.78
CA LEU A 11 -2.80 2.45 -5.74
C LEU A 11 -1.57 1.86 -6.41
N GLU A 12 -0.62 2.69 -6.83
CA GLU A 12 0.64 2.25 -7.44
C GLU A 12 1.46 1.38 -6.48
N ALA A 13 1.57 1.80 -5.22
CA ALA A 13 2.31 1.04 -4.21
C ALA A 13 1.67 -0.33 -3.92
N GLU A 14 0.35 -0.38 -3.77
CA GLU A 14 -0.42 -1.60 -3.52
C GLU A 14 -0.34 -2.57 -4.70
N ASP A 15 -0.52 -2.09 -5.93
CA ASP A 15 -0.40 -2.90 -7.14
C ASP A 15 1.02 -3.48 -7.29
N SER A 16 2.03 -2.67 -6.94
CA SER A 16 3.43 -3.07 -7.04
C SER A 16 3.88 -4.07 -5.97
N ARG A 17 3.38 -3.95 -4.72
CA ARG A 17 3.99 -4.64 -3.57
C ARG A 17 3.01 -5.23 -2.54
N GLY A 18 1.70 -4.99 -2.63
CA GLY A 18 0.70 -5.45 -1.66
C GLY A 18 1.11 -5.13 -0.21
N GLU A 19 1.34 -6.16 0.62
CA GLU A 19 1.77 -5.96 2.02
C GLU A 19 3.06 -5.11 2.18
N GLY A 20 3.91 -5.03 1.15
CA GLY A 20 5.12 -4.18 1.12
C GLY A 20 4.91 -2.77 0.58
N ALA A 21 3.66 -2.35 0.33
CA ALA A 21 3.35 -1.04 -0.26
C ALA A 21 3.81 0.14 0.61
N GLU A 22 3.78 -0.01 1.94
CA GLU A 22 4.26 1.01 2.88
C GLU A 22 5.76 1.30 2.66
N ASP A 23 6.59 0.26 2.64
CA ASP A 23 8.04 0.37 2.43
C ASP A 23 8.37 0.92 1.04
N PHE A 24 7.58 0.53 0.03
CA PHE A 24 7.71 1.02 -1.33
C PHE A 24 7.44 2.52 -1.42
N ALA A 25 6.37 3.00 -0.78
CA ALA A 25 6.03 4.41 -0.73
C ALA A 25 7.10 5.22 0.03
N VAL A 26 7.61 4.71 1.16
CA VAL A 26 8.72 5.34 1.89
C VAL A 26 9.98 5.43 1.01
N ALA A 27 10.30 4.40 0.25
CA ALA A 27 11.44 4.40 -0.66
C ALA A 27 11.29 5.44 -1.79
N HIS A 28 10.08 5.58 -2.34
CA HIS A 28 9.78 6.61 -3.35
C HIS A 28 9.89 8.02 -2.77
N ALA A 29 9.36 8.24 -1.56
CA ALA A 29 9.52 9.51 -0.87
C ALA A 29 11.00 9.85 -0.64
N ALA A 30 11.83 8.87 -0.27
CA ALA A 30 13.27 9.06 -0.09
C ALA A 30 13.98 9.39 -1.42
N ALA A 31 13.60 8.71 -2.51
CA ALA A 31 14.15 8.96 -3.83
C ALA A 31 13.78 10.36 -4.35
N ALA A 32 12.53 10.79 -4.17
CA ALA A 32 12.06 12.12 -4.54
C ALA A 32 12.82 13.23 -3.79
N ARG A 33 13.03 13.06 -2.47
CA ARG A 33 13.87 14.00 -1.69
C ARG A 33 15.31 14.06 -2.20
N ALA A 34 15.89 12.92 -2.58
CA ALA A 34 17.27 12.87 -3.06
C ALA A 34 17.50 13.67 -4.36
N ILE A 35 16.46 13.78 -5.20
CA ILE A 35 16.51 14.56 -6.45
C ILE A 35 15.95 15.99 -6.29
N GLY A 36 15.50 16.37 -5.09
CA GLY A 36 14.97 17.70 -4.79
C GLY A 36 13.48 17.89 -5.10
N ASP A 37 12.75 16.83 -5.45
CA ASP A 37 11.31 16.88 -5.69
C ASP A 37 10.54 16.70 -4.38
N MET A 38 10.37 17.82 -3.66
CA MET A 38 9.73 17.82 -2.35
C MET A 38 8.21 17.62 -2.42
N GLU A 39 7.57 17.99 -3.53
CA GLU A 39 6.14 17.78 -3.72
C GLU A 39 5.84 16.28 -3.83
N GLN A 40 6.57 15.57 -4.69
CA GLN A 40 6.49 14.11 -4.77
C GLN A 40 6.83 13.44 -3.44
N ALA A 41 7.86 13.92 -2.74
CA ALA A 41 8.21 13.36 -1.44
C ALA A 41 7.04 13.43 -0.44
N ILE A 42 6.32 14.56 -0.40
CA ILE A 42 5.17 14.75 0.47
C ILE A 42 4.00 13.83 0.06
N ILE A 43 3.75 13.69 -1.24
CA ILE A 43 2.70 12.79 -1.76
C ILE A 43 2.97 11.35 -1.32
N TRP A 44 4.20 10.85 -1.52
CA TRP A 44 4.58 9.49 -1.16
C TRP A 44 4.63 9.25 0.35
N ASP A 45 5.03 10.23 1.16
CA ASP A 45 4.94 10.13 2.62
C ASP A 45 3.50 10.00 3.09
N GLN A 46 2.59 10.81 2.54
CA GLN A 46 1.17 10.73 2.88
C GLN A 46 0.59 9.38 2.45
N ALA A 47 0.94 8.90 1.25
CA ALA A 47 0.53 7.58 0.79
C ALA A 47 1.00 6.47 1.74
N ALA A 48 2.26 6.50 2.18
CA ALA A 48 2.80 5.54 3.15
C ALA A 48 2.02 5.54 4.47
N ALA A 49 1.67 6.73 4.99
CA ALA A 49 0.91 6.87 6.22
C ALA A 49 -0.52 6.31 6.10
N GLU A 50 -1.20 6.59 4.99
CA GLU A 50 -2.56 6.08 4.74
C GLU A 50 -2.56 4.56 4.53
N LEU A 51 -1.59 4.02 3.78
CA LEU A 51 -1.40 2.57 3.62
C LEU A 51 -1.17 1.88 4.97
N HIS A 52 -0.34 2.46 5.84
CA HIS A 52 -0.12 1.94 7.18
C HIS A 52 -1.42 1.82 7.98
N ILE A 53 -2.27 2.85 7.91
CA ILE A 53 -3.58 2.84 8.58
C ILE A 53 -4.49 1.78 7.96
N LEU A 54 -4.59 1.72 6.63
CA LEU A 54 -5.42 0.74 5.92
C LEU A 54 -4.99 -0.68 6.21
N HIS A 55 -3.71 -1.01 6.09
CA HIS A 55 -3.18 -2.32 6.42
C HIS A 55 -3.39 -2.68 7.89
N ARG A 56 -3.25 -1.73 8.81
CA ARG A 56 -3.56 -1.97 10.22
C ARG A 56 -5.04 -2.28 10.45
N ILE A 57 -5.95 -1.57 9.77
CA ILE A 57 -7.39 -1.85 9.79
C ILE A 57 -7.66 -3.23 9.20
N ASN A 58 -7.07 -3.55 8.05
CA ASN A 58 -7.19 -4.85 7.41
C ASN A 58 -6.69 -5.97 8.33
N ARG A 59 -5.53 -5.84 8.97
CA ARG A 59 -5.05 -6.84 9.95
C ARG A 59 -5.98 -6.99 11.16
N LYS A 60 -6.60 -5.90 11.62
CA LYS A 60 -7.49 -5.90 12.79
C LYS A 60 -8.86 -6.50 12.49
N TRP A 61 -9.38 -6.28 11.29
CA TRP A 61 -10.78 -6.58 10.94
C TRP A 61 -10.96 -7.61 9.84
N ALA A 62 -9.91 -7.95 9.10
CA ALA A 62 -9.86 -9.22 8.42
C ALA A 62 -9.89 -10.30 9.52
N ARG A 63 -11.10 -10.85 9.77
CA ARG A 63 -11.21 -12.25 10.18
C ARG A 63 -10.21 -13.03 9.33
N PRO A 64 -9.45 -14.01 9.87
CA PRO A 64 -8.50 -14.77 9.06
C PRO A 64 -9.20 -15.15 7.77
N ARG A 65 -8.86 -14.45 6.67
CA ARG A 65 -9.41 -14.74 5.36
C ARG A 65 -8.63 -15.99 5.01
N SER A 66 -9.17 -17.12 5.46
CA SER A 66 -8.78 -18.42 5.00
C SER A 66 -8.59 -18.31 3.49
N THR A 67 -7.36 -18.62 3.09
CA THR A 67 -6.83 -18.81 1.74
C THR A 67 -6.50 -17.54 0.92
N PRO A 68 -5.24 -17.44 0.40
CA PRO A 68 -4.92 -16.56 -0.71
C PRO A 68 -5.76 -17.01 -1.91
N PHE A 69 -6.18 -16.05 -2.74
CA PHE A 69 -6.85 -16.30 -4.00
C PHE A 69 -6.11 -17.40 -4.78
N GLY A 70 -6.71 -18.60 -4.88
CA GLY A 70 -6.15 -19.74 -5.62
C GLY A 70 -6.42 -21.13 -5.03
N GLY A 71 -6.81 -21.25 -3.76
CA GLY A 71 -7.13 -22.54 -3.15
C GLY A 71 -8.59 -22.94 -3.34
N ASN A 72 -8.94 -23.54 -4.48
CA ASN A 72 -10.26 -24.15 -4.69
C ASN A 72 -10.46 -25.30 -3.67
N PRO A 73 -11.43 -25.26 -2.74
CA PRO A 73 -11.71 -26.39 -1.85
C PRO A 73 -12.56 -27.49 -2.51
N GLY A 74 -12.79 -27.41 -3.83
CA GLY A 74 -13.68 -28.32 -4.56
C GLY A 74 -13.01 -29.47 -5.32
N ALA A 75 -11.76 -29.83 -5.04
CA ALA A 75 -11.11 -30.98 -5.66
C ALA A 75 -10.58 -31.94 -4.59
N SER A 76 -11.41 -32.93 -4.26
CA SER A 76 -11.11 -34.28 -3.73
C SER A 76 -12.05 -34.66 -2.59
N ALA A 77 -13.20 -35.22 -2.96
CA ALA A 77 -13.84 -36.37 -2.32
C ALA A 77 -14.83 -37.00 -3.31
#